data_AF-A0A8T6F7U5-F1
#
_entry.id   AF-A0A8T6F7U5-F1
#
_cell.length_a   1.000
_cell.length_b   1.000
_cell.length_c   1.000
_cell.angle_alpha   90.00
_cell.angle_beta   90.00
_cell.angle_gamma   90.00
#
_symmetry.space_group_name_H-M   'P 1'
#
loop_
_entity.id
_entity.type
_entity.pdbx_description
1 polymer ?
#
loop_
_entity_poly.entity_id
_entity_poly.type
_entity_poly.pdbx_seq_one_letter_code
_entity_poly.pdbx_strand_id
1 'polypeptide(L)'
;MKNVDKIQALSTLRELRDELGQENAPRRVNLRAHIPQNSPAWKAFIKVAGVPGRKVRRNTVITRVNATIDSLTTELLDGASEDGPQVSRRVRVSDFGRSRNLANTSGVNLELRRLTPAGITLAREFLSDLRDKPSGAVTPPQELLIDEEFAARFAGDIRLEMRGFNSRREAAAYLSPILQPVSHLIADHSGVWSWIGMLYFPETVAREDGAVKLSPLDETFVVNREDSSTRSYQLRYRHYLWGAWRLYLQHGEQADFLLDRPLTQWGDIEERCFGSTRIFNSIGVVDLILRLYTHGSQQKRGFSRNRAGLRHLIRVLAQLERTFDVYGMDSDALLRILPAEFRQWETQQTRSPARSAAPGF
;
A
#
# COMPACT_ATOMS: atom_id res chain seq x y z
N MET A 1 -15.92 -19.17 15.68
CA MET A 1 -15.86 -17.70 15.91
C MET A 1 -16.68 -17.04 14.82
N LYS A 2 -17.58 -16.11 15.14
CA LYS A 2 -18.45 -15.47 14.12
C LYS A 2 -17.62 -14.58 13.20
N ASN A 3 -18.11 -14.28 11.99
CA ASN A 3 -17.37 -13.40 11.05
C ASN A 3 -17.12 -11.99 11.64
N VAL A 4 -18.08 -11.45 12.39
CA VAL A 4 -17.93 -10.17 13.11
C VAL A 4 -16.75 -10.23 14.09
N ASP A 5 -16.62 -11.32 14.86
CA ASP A 5 -15.51 -11.51 15.81
C ASP A 5 -14.16 -11.63 15.08
N LYS A 6 -14.12 -12.30 13.91
CA LYS A 6 -12.91 -12.44 13.08
C LYS A 6 -12.45 -11.08 12.53
N ILE A 7 -13.39 -10.23 12.07
CA ILE A 7 -13.09 -8.88 11.58
C ILE A 7 -12.55 -8.00 12.71
N GLN A 8 -13.18 -8.04 13.88
CA GLN A 8 -12.69 -7.31 15.06
C GLN A 8 -11.28 -7.81 15.47
N ALA A 9 -11.06 -9.12 15.49
CA ALA A 9 -9.76 -9.71 15.77
C ALA A 9 -8.68 -9.23 14.79
N LEU A 10 -9.00 -9.16 13.49
CA LEU A 10 -8.09 -8.65 12.46
C LEU A 10 -7.68 -7.19 12.71
N SER A 11 -8.64 -6.31 13.04
CA SER A 11 -8.34 -4.90 13.34
C SER A 11 -7.35 -4.79 14.49
N THR A 12 -7.66 -5.40 15.63
CA THR A 12 -6.81 -5.35 16.83
C THR A 12 -5.42 -5.94 16.59
N LEU A 13 -5.31 -7.05 15.85
CA LEU A 13 -4.03 -7.67 15.55
C LEU A 13 -3.17 -6.81 14.62
N ARG A 14 -3.78 -6.08 13.68
CA ARG A 14 -3.07 -5.14 12.81
C ARG A 14 -2.59 -3.92 13.57
N GLU A 15 -3.44 -3.33 14.41
CA GLU A 15 -3.05 -2.23 15.30
C GLU A 15 -1.85 -2.62 16.17
N LEU A 16 -1.90 -3.82 16.78
CA LEU A 16 -0.77 -4.34 17.55
C LEU A 16 0.48 -4.52 16.69
N ARG A 17 0.35 -5.11 15.49
CA ARG A 17 1.50 -5.27 14.58
C ARG A 17 2.14 -3.92 14.28
N ASP A 18 1.32 -2.91 13.98
CA ASP A 18 1.78 -1.57 13.63
C ASP A 18 2.44 -0.88 14.84
N GLU A 19 1.90 -1.05 16.06
CA GLU A 19 2.52 -0.61 17.32
C GLU A 19 3.89 -1.27 17.54
N LEU A 20 3.97 -2.59 17.39
CA LEU A 20 5.22 -3.35 17.55
C LEU A 20 6.22 -3.10 16.41
N GLY A 21 5.73 -2.59 15.27
CA GLY A 21 6.53 -2.22 14.11
C GLY A 21 7.38 -0.97 14.29
N GLN A 22 7.11 -0.18 15.33
CA GLN A 22 7.79 1.10 15.56
C GLN A 22 9.22 0.90 16.09
N GLU A 23 10.14 1.81 15.74
CA GLU A 23 11.55 1.73 16.15
C GLU A 23 11.72 1.74 17.68
N ASN A 24 10.87 2.50 18.37
CA ASN A 24 10.83 2.63 19.82
C ASN A 24 10.10 1.48 20.54
N ALA A 25 9.47 0.53 19.81
CA ALA A 25 8.74 -0.56 20.43
C ALA A 25 9.66 -1.47 21.27
N PRO A 26 9.24 -1.93 22.45
CA PRO A 26 10.09 -2.67 23.37
C PRO A 26 10.60 -3.98 22.74
N ARG A 27 11.89 -4.30 22.95
CA ARG A 27 12.52 -5.53 22.43
C ARG A 27 11.85 -6.83 22.91
N ARG A 28 11.20 -6.77 24.08
CA ARG A 28 10.41 -7.87 24.65
C ARG A 28 9.01 -7.37 24.93
N VAL A 29 8.02 -8.12 24.44
CA VAL A 29 6.61 -7.76 24.50
C VAL A 29 5.89 -8.73 25.44
N ASN A 30 5.01 -8.20 26.27
CA ASN A 30 4.05 -8.99 27.04
C ASN A 30 2.68 -8.87 26.34
N LEU A 31 2.31 -9.85 25.53
CA LEU A 31 1.10 -9.78 24.71
C LEU A 31 -0.17 -9.51 25.52
N ARG A 32 -0.23 -9.97 26.78
CA ARG A 32 -1.36 -9.76 27.69
C ARG A 32 -1.59 -8.29 28.05
N ALA A 33 -0.57 -7.45 27.91
CA ALA A 33 -0.68 -6.02 28.15
C ALA A 33 -1.32 -5.27 26.97
N HIS A 34 -1.31 -5.85 25.77
CA HIS A 34 -1.83 -5.20 24.56
C HIS A 34 -3.17 -5.78 24.10
N ILE A 35 -3.42 -7.07 24.35
CA ILE A 35 -4.65 -7.75 23.92
C ILE A 35 -5.38 -8.31 25.15
N PRO A 36 -6.65 -7.89 25.42
CA PRO A 36 -7.45 -8.46 26.49
C PRO A 36 -7.65 -9.96 26.31
N GLN A 37 -7.43 -10.75 27.37
CA GLN A 37 -7.41 -12.22 27.29
C GLN A 37 -8.75 -12.86 26.86
N ASN A 38 -9.86 -12.14 27.00
CA ASN A 38 -11.18 -12.63 26.60
C ASN A 38 -11.61 -12.13 25.20
N SER A 39 -10.78 -11.30 24.56
CA SER A 39 -11.09 -10.73 23.24
C SER A 39 -11.04 -11.77 22.11
N PRO A 40 -11.75 -11.53 21.00
CA PRO A 40 -11.62 -12.33 19.78
C PRO A 40 -10.17 -12.44 19.28
N ALA A 41 -9.41 -11.33 19.33
CA ALA A 41 -8.01 -11.28 18.93
C ALA A 41 -7.13 -12.23 19.76
N TRP A 42 -7.33 -12.27 21.08
CA TRP A 42 -6.59 -13.19 21.94
C TRP A 42 -6.92 -14.64 21.60
N LYS A 43 -8.21 -14.98 21.48
CA LYS A 43 -8.66 -16.35 21.14
C LYS A 43 -8.09 -16.81 19.80
N ALA A 44 -8.11 -15.94 18.79
CA ALA A 44 -7.53 -16.20 17.48
C ALA A 44 -6.01 -16.44 17.57
N PHE A 45 -5.30 -15.56 18.30
CA PHE A 45 -3.86 -15.67 18.46
C PHE A 45 -3.47 -16.99 19.15
N ILE A 46 -4.16 -17.38 20.22
CA ILE A 46 -3.91 -18.64 20.92
C ILE A 46 -4.16 -19.85 20.01
N LYS A 47 -5.22 -19.81 19.19
CA LYS A 47 -5.55 -20.87 18.25
C LYS A 47 -4.42 -21.12 17.23
N VAL A 48 -3.84 -20.05 16.68
CA VAL A 48 -2.86 -20.14 15.59
C VAL A 48 -1.42 -20.25 16.12
N ALA A 49 -1.07 -19.45 17.12
CA ALA A 49 0.30 -19.25 17.57
C ALA A 49 0.61 -19.84 18.96
N GLY A 50 -0.38 -20.46 19.61
CA GLY A 50 -0.30 -21.02 20.94
C GLY A 50 -0.20 -19.95 22.05
N VAL A 51 -0.15 -20.41 23.30
CA VAL A 51 -0.05 -19.53 24.47
C VAL A 51 1.31 -18.80 24.47
N PRO A 52 1.34 -17.46 24.46
CA PRO A 52 2.60 -16.74 24.53
C PRO A 52 3.18 -16.82 25.95
N GLY A 53 4.52 -16.90 26.03
CA GLY A 53 5.24 -16.73 27.30
C GLY A 53 5.10 -15.29 27.84
N ARG A 54 5.47 -15.07 29.12
CA ARG A 54 5.32 -13.76 29.79
C ARG A 54 6.06 -12.60 29.10
N LYS A 55 7.23 -12.86 28.51
CA LYS A 55 8.02 -11.87 27.75
C LYS A 55 8.66 -12.55 26.55
N VAL A 56 8.14 -12.28 25.36
CA VAL A 56 8.62 -12.88 24.10
C VAL A 56 9.38 -11.81 23.31
N ARG A 57 10.39 -12.22 22.52
CA ARG A 57 11.09 -11.29 21.61
C ARG A 57 10.09 -10.63 20.66
N ARG A 58 10.20 -9.32 20.47
CA ARG A 58 9.30 -8.51 19.62
C ARG A 58 9.07 -9.13 18.24
N ASN A 59 10.14 -9.47 17.53
CA ASN A 59 10.04 -10.04 16.19
C ASN A 59 9.27 -11.36 16.18
N THR A 60 9.47 -12.23 17.18
CA THR A 60 8.72 -13.48 17.32
C THR A 60 7.22 -13.22 17.55
N VAL A 61 6.86 -12.18 18.31
CA VAL A 61 5.45 -11.79 18.48
C VAL A 61 4.87 -11.30 17.16
N ILE A 62 5.58 -10.45 16.43
CA ILE A 62 5.16 -9.95 15.11
C ILE A 62 4.94 -11.09 14.13
N THR A 63 5.88 -12.06 14.03
CA THR A 63 5.72 -13.25 13.18
C THR A 63 4.43 -14.00 13.51
N ARG A 64 4.14 -14.20 14.80
CA ARG A 64 2.93 -14.90 15.26
C ARG A 64 1.64 -14.11 15.02
N VAL A 65 1.68 -12.80 15.22
CA VAL A 65 0.57 -11.89 14.92
C VAL A 65 0.25 -11.95 13.43
N ASN A 66 1.27 -11.87 12.57
CA ASN A 66 1.11 -11.97 11.12
C ASN A 66 0.50 -13.32 10.71
N ALA A 67 1.03 -14.43 11.22
CA ALA A 67 0.46 -15.76 10.96
C ALA A 67 -1.03 -15.86 11.39
N THR A 68 -1.39 -15.22 12.50
CA THR A 68 -2.78 -15.16 12.97
C THR A 68 -3.65 -14.32 12.04
N ILE A 69 -3.17 -13.14 11.60
CA ILE A 69 -3.85 -12.29 10.61
C ILE A 69 -4.08 -13.08 9.32
N ASP A 70 -3.07 -13.80 8.83
CA ASP A 70 -3.16 -14.61 7.61
C ASP A 70 -4.18 -15.74 7.74
N SER A 71 -4.17 -16.45 8.86
CA SER A 71 -5.13 -17.51 9.14
C SER A 71 -6.55 -16.97 9.23
N LEU A 72 -6.78 -15.87 9.95
CA LEU A 72 -8.09 -15.22 10.03
C LEU A 72 -8.57 -14.71 8.67
N THR A 73 -7.68 -14.12 7.88
CA THR A 73 -7.99 -13.64 6.54
C THR A 73 -8.37 -14.82 5.66
N THR A 74 -7.61 -15.90 5.68
CA THR A 74 -7.92 -17.13 4.93
C THR A 74 -9.27 -17.73 5.36
N GLU A 75 -9.52 -17.86 6.67
CA GLU A 75 -10.80 -18.36 7.19
C GLU A 75 -12.00 -17.46 6.87
N LEU A 76 -11.80 -16.15 6.68
CA LEU A 76 -12.84 -15.23 6.24
C LEU A 76 -13.11 -15.36 4.74
N LEU A 77 -12.06 -15.61 3.96
CA LEU A 77 -12.16 -15.81 2.53
C LEU A 77 -12.82 -17.16 2.21
N ASP A 78 -12.35 -18.25 2.80
CA ASP A 78 -12.86 -19.59 2.52
C ASP A 78 -14.34 -19.72 2.94
N GLY A 79 -14.71 -19.13 4.08
CA GLY A 79 -16.10 -19.12 4.56
C GLY A 79 -17.06 -18.25 3.74
N ALA A 80 -16.56 -17.39 2.85
CA ALA A 80 -17.39 -16.60 1.94
C ALA A 80 -17.71 -17.33 0.62
N SER A 81 -17.03 -18.45 0.34
CA SER A 81 -17.20 -19.19 -0.92
C SER A 81 -18.32 -20.25 -0.89
N GLU A 82 -18.85 -20.62 0.29
CA GLU A 82 -19.87 -21.69 0.38
C GLU A 82 -21.29 -21.23 0.00
N ASP A 83 -21.59 -19.92 0.04
CA ASP A 83 -22.95 -19.37 -0.21
C ASP A 83 -23.11 -18.62 -1.57
N GLY A 84 -22.10 -18.65 -2.44
CA GLY A 84 -22.12 -17.92 -3.72
C GLY A 84 -22.74 -18.74 -4.87
N PRO A 85 -23.56 -18.14 -5.76
CA PRO A 85 -24.00 -18.82 -6.98
C PRO A 85 -22.80 -19.15 -7.87
N GLN A 86 -22.64 -20.43 -8.23
CA GLN A 86 -21.62 -20.87 -9.18
C GLN A 86 -21.91 -20.33 -10.59
N VAL A 87 -21.45 -19.13 -10.90
CA VAL A 87 -21.47 -18.59 -12.26
C VAL A 87 -20.16 -18.96 -12.95
N SER A 88 -20.12 -20.17 -13.51
CA SER A 88 -19.02 -20.64 -14.34
C SER A 88 -19.07 -20.01 -15.73
N ARG A 89 -18.29 -18.96 -15.96
CA ARG A 89 -17.74 -18.68 -17.29
C ARG A 89 -16.23 -18.76 -17.21
N ARG A 90 -15.67 -19.96 -17.47
CA ARG A 90 -14.23 -20.15 -17.63
C ARG A 90 -13.76 -19.22 -18.76
N VAL A 91 -13.02 -18.16 -18.42
CA VAL A 91 -12.15 -17.48 -19.38
C VAL A 91 -11.21 -18.55 -19.92
N ARG A 92 -11.28 -18.84 -21.22
CA ARG A 92 -10.47 -19.92 -21.80
C ARG A 92 -9.06 -19.38 -22.00
N VAL A 93 -8.06 -20.22 -21.73
CA VAL A 93 -6.63 -19.96 -22.00
C VAL A 93 -6.41 -19.46 -23.44
N SER A 94 -7.28 -19.85 -24.38
CA SER A 94 -7.27 -19.40 -25.78
C SER A 94 -7.57 -17.91 -25.99
N ASP A 95 -8.23 -17.23 -25.05
CA ASP A 95 -8.58 -15.81 -25.20
C ASP A 95 -7.35 -14.89 -25.04
N PHE A 96 -6.28 -15.42 -24.42
CA PHE A 96 -4.96 -14.79 -24.33
C PHE A 96 -4.01 -15.22 -25.47
N GLY A 97 -4.40 -16.24 -26.25
CA GLY A 97 -3.53 -16.91 -27.21
C GLY A 97 -3.55 -16.28 -28.62
N ARG A 98 -2.72 -15.25 -28.83
CA ARG A 98 -1.98 -14.92 -30.08
C ARG A 98 -1.41 -13.51 -30.09
N SER A 99 -1.78 -12.65 -29.14
CA SER A 99 -1.22 -11.30 -29.07
C SER A 99 0.03 -11.32 -28.20
N ARG A 100 1.22 -11.30 -28.82
CA ARG A 100 2.49 -10.98 -28.13
C ARG A 100 2.52 -9.57 -27.52
N ASN A 101 1.40 -8.84 -27.61
CA ASN A 101 1.17 -7.51 -27.07
C ASN A 101 -0.10 -7.53 -26.22
N LEU A 102 0.05 -7.55 -24.89
CA LEU A 102 -1.04 -7.25 -23.95
C LEU A 102 -1.56 -5.79 -24.07
N ALA A 103 -0.89 -4.96 -24.87
CA ALA A 103 -1.36 -3.62 -25.22
C ALA A 103 -2.72 -3.61 -25.96
N ASN A 104 -3.16 -4.74 -26.53
CA ASN A 104 -4.45 -4.88 -27.23
C ASN A 104 -5.53 -5.62 -26.42
N THR A 105 -5.29 -5.97 -25.15
CA THR A 105 -6.24 -6.72 -24.29
C THR A 105 -7.11 -5.83 -23.40
N SER A 106 -7.23 -4.53 -23.73
CA SER A 106 -8.15 -3.63 -23.03
C SER A 106 -9.56 -4.23 -22.97
N GLY A 107 -10.11 -4.39 -21.77
CA GLY A 107 -11.45 -4.93 -21.53
C GLY A 107 -11.53 -6.38 -21.05
N VAL A 108 -10.41 -7.11 -20.97
CA VAL A 108 -10.41 -8.45 -20.35
C VAL A 108 -10.62 -8.31 -18.85
N ASN A 109 -11.69 -8.93 -18.34
CA ASN A 109 -11.99 -8.95 -16.91
C ASN A 109 -11.50 -10.25 -16.29
N LEU A 110 -10.70 -10.13 -15.23
CA LEU A 110 -10.20 -11.24 -14.43
C LEU A 110 -10.77 -11.17 -13.01
N GLU A 111 -11.14 -12.33 -12.47
CA GLU A 111 -11.47 -12.45 -11.05
C GLU A 111 -10.24 -12.14 -10.21
N LEU A 112 -10.44 -11.43 -9.10
CA LEU A 112 -9.38 -11.13 -8.15
C LEU A 112 -8.74 -12.44 -7.65
N ARG A 113 -7.41 -12.50 -7.72
CA ARG A 113 -6.63 -13.63 -7.23
C ARG A 113 -5.54 -13.15 -6.29
N ARG A 114 -4.83 -14.12 -5.72
CA ARG A 114 -3.64 -13.92 -4.91
C ARG A 114 -2.54 -14.86 -5.37
N LEU A 115 -1.30 -14.39 -5.43
CA LEU A 115 -0.17 -15.28 -5.65
C LEU A 115 -0.02 -16.25 -4.49
N THR A 116 0.18 -17.52 -4.82
CA THR A 116 0.62 -18.55 -3.88
C THR A 116 2.11 -18.34 -3.56
N PRO A 117 2.69 -19.06 -2.58
CA PRO A 117 4.13 -19.04 -2.38
C PRO A 117 4.92 -19.38 -3.66
N ALA A 118 4.47 -20.39 -4.43
CA ALA A 118 5.07 -20.74 -5.71
C ALA A 118 4.95 -19.59 -6.72
N GLY A 119 3.79 -18.91 -6.79
CA GLY A 119 3.60 -17.74 -7.64
C GLY A 119 4.49 -16.56 -7.26
N ILE A 120 4.73 -16.32 -5.97
CA ILE A 120 5.66 -15.27 -5.52
C ILE A 120 7.09 -15.59 -5.98
N THR A 121 7.52 -16.85 -5.89
CA THR A 121 8.83 -17.29 -6.39
C THR A 121 8.94 -17.07 -7.90
N LEU A 122 7.97 -17.55 -8.67
CA LEU A 122 7.94 -17.38 -10.14
C LEU A 122 7.92 -15.90 -10.55
N ALA A 123 7.18 -15.05 -9.82
CA ALA A 123 7.17 -13.61 -10.08
C ALA A 123 8.55 -12.97 -9.87
N ARG A 124 9.32 -13.41 -8.87
CA ARG A 124 10.67 -12.90 -8.61
C ARG A 124 11.68 -13.40 -9.63
N GLU A 125 11.58 -14.66 -10.05
CA GLU A 125 12.40 -15.20 -11.12
C GLU A 125 12.18 -14.39 -12.40
N PHE A 126 10.92 -14.09 -12.74
CA PHE A 126 10.59 -13.19 -13.85
C PHE A 126 11.24 -11.80 -13.72
N LEU A 127 11.19 -11.17 -12.54
CA LEU A 127 11.85 -9.89 -12.30
C LEU A 127 13.38 -9.98 -12.42
N SER A 128 13.98 -11.08 -11.95
CA SER A 128 15.42 -11.33 -12.08
C SER A 128 15.83 -11.48 -13.54
N ASP A 129 15.09 -12.29 -14.30
CA ASP A 129 15.33 -12.51 -15.73
C ASP A 129 15.24 -11.21 -16.53
N LEU A 130 14.30 -10.33 -16.20
CA LEU A 130 14.20 -9.01 -16.83
C LEU A 130 15.34 -8.06 -16.46
N ARG A 131 15.94 -8.18 -15.28
CA ARG A 131 17.15 -7.40 -14.93
C ARG A 131 18.35 -7.88 -15.74
N ASP A 132 18.48 -9.19 -15.91
CA ASP A 132 19.57 -9.78 -16.68
C ASP A 132 19.37 -9.56 -18.20
N LYS A 133 18.12 -9.49 -18.65
CA LYS A 133 17.73 -9.29 -20.06
C LYS A 133 16.70 -8.16 -20.18
N PRO A 134 17.13 -6.89 -20.08
CA PRO A 134 16.23 -5.74 -20.05
C PRO A 134 15.52 -5.48 -21.40
N SER A 135 15.95 -6.09 -22.50
CA SER A 135 15.22 -6.07 -23.78
C SER A 135 14.09 -7.12 -23.86
N GLY A 136 13.84 -7.85 -22.76
CA GLY A 136 12.84 -8.91 -22.67
C GLY A 136 11.39 -8.42 -22.71
N ALA A 137 10.46 -9.37 -22.78
CA ALA A 137 9.03 -9.07 -22.76
C ALA A 137 8.60 -8.56 -21.38
N VAL A 138 7.98 -7.37 -21.33
CA VAL A 138 7.36 -6.79 -20.11
C VAL A 138 6.06 -7.50 -19.71
N THR A 139 5.72 -8.61 -20.33
CA THR A 139 4.51 -9.36 -19.98
C THR A 139 4.90 -10.45 -18.99
N PRO A 140 4.34 -10.44 -17.76
CA PRO A 140 4.57 -11.54 -16.83
C PRO A 140 4.06 -12.87 -17.39
N PRO A 141 4.64 -14.00 -16.95
CA PRO A 141 4.11 -15.34 -17.24
C PRO A 141 2.61 -15.40 -16.97
N GLN A 142 1.84 -15.92 -17.93
CA GLN A 142 0.37 -15.99 -17.82
C GLN A 142 -0.06 -16.87 -16.64
N GLU A 143 0.77 -17.85 -16.30
CA GLU A 143 0.64 -18.75 -15.16
C GLU A 143 0.47 -17.96 -13.85
N LEU A 144 1.18 -16.83 -13.69
CA LEU A 144 1.04 -15.94 -12.52
C LEU A 144 -0.34 -15.28 -12.42
N LEU A 145 -1.12 -15.28 -13.50
CA LEU A 145 -2.43 -14.60 -13.54
C LEU A 145 -3.60 -15.56 -13.39
N ILE A 146 -3.49 -16.79 -13.90
CA ILE A 146 -4.66 -17.69 -14.02
C ILE A 146 -4.43 -19.13 -13.55
N ASP A 147 -3.18 -19.59 -13.44
CA ASP A 147 -2.91 -20.97 -13.04
C ASP A 147 -3.13 -21.12 -11.53
N GLU A 148 -3.90 -22.11 -11.10
CA GLU A 148 -4.23 -22.31 -9.68
C GLU A 148 -3.01 -22.72 -8.84
N GLU A 149 -1.93 -23.24 -9.45
CA GLU A 149 -0.66 -23.50 -8.76
C GLU A 149 0.01 -22.19 -8.32
N PHE A 150 -0.03 -21.15 -9.15
CA PHE A 150 0.69 -19.89 -8.94
C PHE A 150 -0.22 -18.76 -8.45
N ALA A 151 -1.51 -18.81 -8.77
CA ALA A 151 -2.50 -17.78 -8.49
C ALA A 151 -3.83 -18.39 -7.99
N ALA A 152 -3.98 -18.46 -6.67
CA ALA A 152 -5.22 -18.93 -6.06
C ALA A 152 -6.31 -17.87 -6.14
N ARG A 153 -7.57 -18.30 -6.29
CA ARG A 153 -8.74 -17.40 -6.22
C ARG A 153 -8.79 -16.65 -4.90
N PHE A 154 -9.16 -15.37 -4.97
CA PHE A 154 -9.51 -14.59 -3.80
C PHE A 154 -11.02 -14.65 -3.61
N ALA A 155 -11.48 -14.82 -2.38
CA ALA A 155 -12.91 -14.92 -2.14
C ALA A 155 -13.61 -13.55 -2.29
N GLY A 156 -14.75 -13.58 -2.96
CA GLY A 156 -15.53 -12.40 -3.34
C GLY A 156 -15.67 -12.30 -4.86
N ASP A 157 -16.82 -11.78 -5.34
CA ASP A 157 -17.04 -11.52 -6.76
C ASP A 157 -16.45 -10.16 -7.13
N ILE A 158 -15.12 -10.09 -7.15
CA ILE A 158 -14.37 -8.89 -7.54
C ILE A 158 -13.71 -9.17 -8.88
N ARG A 159 -13.93 -8.26 -9.82
CA ARG A 159 -13.37 -8.34 -11.17
C ARG A 159 -12.55 -7.10 -11.47
N LEU A 160 -11.39 -7.33 -12.05
CA LEU A 160 -10.46 -6.30 -12.48
C LEU A 160 -10.29 -6.38 -13.98
N GLU A 161 -10.33 -5.22 -14.63
CA GLU A 161 -10.17 -5.04 -16.05
C GLU A 161 -8.70 -4.80 -16.36
N MET A 162 -8.14 -5.56 -17.29
CA MET A 162 -6.83 -5.26 -17.85
C MET A 162 -6.93 -3.98 -18.67
N ARG A 163 -6.34 -2.89 -18.16
CA ARG A 163 -6.31 -1.57 -18.80
C ARG A 163 -5.01 -0.84 -18.46
N GLY A 164 -4.72 0.20 -19.25
CA GLY A 164 -3.61 1.10 -18.98
C GLY A 164 -3.96 2.22 -18.01
N PHE A 165 -2.93 2.85 -17.45
CA PHE A 165 -3.06 4.01 -16.56
C PHE A 165 -2.09 5.14 -16.94
N ASN A 166 -2.61 6.35 -17.10
CA ASN A 166 -1.78 7.53 -17.38
C ASN A 166 -1.09 8.07 -16.13
N SER A 167 -1.63 7.77 -14.94
CA SER A 167 -1.12 8.27 -13.67
C SER A 167 -1.42 7.32 -12.52
N ARG A 168 -0.70 7.50 -11.40
CA ARG A 168 -1.02 6.82 -10.13
C ARG A 168 -2.43 7.16 -9.66
N ARG A 169 -2.88 8.37 -9.91
CA ARG A 169 -4.24 8.84 -9.59
C ARG A 169 -5.28 8.03 -10.33
N GLU A 170 -5.11 7.85 -11.65
CA GLU A 170 -6.03 7.05 -12.45
C GLU A 170 -6.10 5.60 -11.93
N ALA A 171 -4.94 5.00 -11.65
CA ALA A 171 -4.86 3.65 -11.08
C ALA A 171 -5.57 3.57 -9.71
N ALA A 172 -5.36 4.54 -8.83
CA ALA A 172 -5.98 4.57 -7.51
C ALA A 172 -7.50 4.79 -7.58
N ALA A 173 -7.94 5.78 -8.36
CA ALA A 173 -9.37 6.07 -8.56
C ALA A 173 -10.12 4.89 -9.20
N TYR A 174 -9.45 4.11 -10.03
CA TYR A 174 -9.98 2.86 -10.58
C TYR A 174 -10.06 1.74 -9.52
N LEU A 175 -8.95 1.47 -8.82
CA LEU A 175 -8.86 0.34 -7.87
C LEU A 175 -9.68 0.56 -6.60
N SER A 176 -9.74 1.79 -6.08
CA SER A 176 -10.36 2.10 -4.79
C SER A 176 -11.82 1.67 -4.69
N PRO A 177 -12.75 2.07 -5.58
CA PRO A 177 -14.15 1.65 -5.48
C PRO A 177 -14.33 0.13 -5.65
N ILE A 178 -13.55 -0.50 -6.54
CA ILE A 178 -13.63 -1.95 -6.82
C ILE A 178 -13.19 -2.77 -5.61
N LEU A 179 -12.11 -2.34 -4.95
CA LEU A 179 -11.51 -3.04 -3.83
C LEU A 179 -12.10 -2.63 -2.48
N GLN A 180 -12.91 -1.56 -2.42
CA GLN A 180 -13.49 -1.05 -1.18
C GLN A 180 -14.23 -2.11 -0.35
N PRO A 181 -15.07 -2.98 -0.94
CA PRO A 181 -15.82 -3.99 -0.18
C PRO A 181 -14.93 -4.97 0.59
N VAL A 182 -13.73 -5.26 0.06
CA VAL A 182 -12.76 -6.19 0.66
C VAL A 182 -11.51 -5.49 1.18
N SER A 183 -11.52 -4.15 1.26
CA SER A 183 -10.36 -3.34 1.67
C SER A 183 -9.76 -3.83 2.98
N HIS A 184 -10.60 -4.19 3.95
CA HIS A 184 -10.21 -4.75 5.23
C HIS A 184 -9.62 -6.17 5.13
N LEU A 185 -9.80 -6.92 4.06
CA LEU A 185 -9.16 -8.24 3.86
C LEU A 185 -7.85 -8.09 3.11
N ILE A 186 -7.82 -7.21 2.10
CA ILE A 186 -6.68 -7.09 1.19
C ILE A 186 -5.62 -6.10 1.67
N ALA A 187 -5.93 -5.17 2.58
CA ALA A 187 -5.02 -4.07 2.94
C ALA A 187 -3.60 -4.54 3.26
N ASP A 188 -3.48 -5.74 3.85
CA ASP A 188 -2.20 -6.34 4.18
C ASP A 188 -1.84 -7.61 3.43
N HIS A 189 -2.65 -8.01 2.46
CA HIS A 189 -2.49 -9.31 1.82
C HIS A 189 -1.42 -9.24 0.72
N SER A 190 -0.20 -9.68 1.02
CA SER A 190 0.93 -9.64 0.08
C SER A 190 0.62 -10.35 -1.24
N GLY A 191 0.06 -11.56 -1.20
CA GLY A 191 -0.29 -12.30 -2.41
C GLY A 191 -1.28 -11.58 -3.35
N VAL A 192 -2.25 -10.84 -2.80
CA VAL A 192 -3.21 -10.05 -3.59
C VAL A 192 -2.49 -8.89 -4.26
N TRP A 193 -1.70 -8.14 -3.50
CA TRP A 193 -0.99 -6.99 -4.06
C TRP A 193 0.09 -7.38 -5.05
N SER A 194 0.82 -8.47 -4.80
CA SER A 194 1.75 -9.02 -5.79
C SER A 194 1.03 -9.50 -7.05
N TRP A 195 -0.15 -10.11 -6.93
CA TRP A 195 -0.95 -10.51 -8.10
C TRP A 195 -1.45 -9.29 -8.88
N ILE A 196 -1.97 -8.26 -8.21
CA ILE A 196 -2.35 -6.97 -8.83
C ILE A 196 -1.12 -6.32 -9.48
N GLY A 197 0.04 -6.37 -8.82
CA GLY A 197 1.31 -5.88 -9.34
C GLY A 197 1.72 -6.58 -10.63
N MET A 198 1.54 -7.91 -10.72
CA MET A 198 1.78 -8.67 -11.96
C MET A 198 0.73 -8.37 -13.03
N LEU A 199 -0.55 -8.28 -12.66
CA LEU A 199 -1.63 -7.97 -13.60
C LEU A 199 -1.39 -6.65 -14.35
N TYR A 200 -0.94 -5.62 -13.64
CA TYR A 200 -0.65 -4.30 -14.19
C TYR A 200 0.85 -4.03 -14.36
N PHE A 201 1.68 -5.08 -14.37
CA PHE A 201 3.12 -4.93 -14.47
C PHE A 201 3.58 -4.08 -15.67
N PRO A 202 3.00 -4.24 -16.89
CA PRO A 202 3.34 -3.39 -18.04
C PRO A 202 3.18 -1.88 -17.78
N GLU A 203 2.25 -1.47 -16.92
CA GLU A 203 1.99 -0.07 -16.58
C GLU A 203 2.92 0.45 -15.48
N THR A 204 3.50 -0.47 -14.69
CA THR A 204 4.38 -0.12 -13.56
C THR A 204 5.86 -0.06 -13.94
N VAL A 205 6.22 -0.34 -15.20
CA VAL A 205 7.61 -0.32 -15.68
C VAL A 205 7.85 0.79 -16.70
N ALA A 206 8.95 1.51 -16.56
CA ALA A 206 9.37 2.51 -17.54
C ALA A 206 10.20 1.84 -18.64
N ARG A 207 10.20 2.45 -19.84
CA ARG A 207 11.08 2.08 -20.94
C ARG A 207 11.99 3.24 -21.32
N GLU A 208 13.26 2.95 -21.54
CA GLU A 208 14.30 3.90 -21.97
C GLU A 208 15.09 3.22 -23.09
N ASP A 209 15.13 3.82 -24.28
CA ASP A 209 15.81 3.28 -25.47
C ASP A 209 15.47 1.82 -25.82
N GLY A 210 14.21 1.42 -25.59
CA GLY A 210 13.72 0.06 -25.84
C GLY A 210 14.05 -0.95 -24.75
N ALA A 211 14.83 -0.58 -23.74
CA ALA A 211 15.11 -1.39 -22.55
C ALA A 211 14.12 -1.09 -21.42
N VAL A 212 13.75 -2.14 -20.67
CA VAL A 212 12.94 -2.04 -19.45
C VAL A 212 13.79 -1.48 -18.32
N LYS A 213 13.34 -0.37 -17.74
CA LYS A 213 13.96 0.23 -16.57
C LYS A 213 13.22 -0.22 -15.32
N LEU A 214 13.67 -1.34 -14.75
CA LEU A 214 13.13 -1.86 -13.51
C LEU A 214 13.60 -1.05 -12.31
N SER A 215 12.71 -0.94 -11.32
CA SER A 215 13.11 -0.55 -9.98
C SER A 215 14.15 -1.56 -9.44
N PRO A 216 15.19 -1.09 -8.73
CA PRO A 216 16.15 -1.98 -8.07
C PRO A 216 15.54 -2.74 -6.89
N LEU A 217 14.30 -2.42 -6.51
CA LEU A 217 13.59 -2.99 -5.37
C LEU A 217 12.41 -3.84 -5.85
N ASP A 218 12.43 -5.14 -5.57
CA ASP A 218 11.32 -6.05 -5.89
C ASP A 218 10.02 -5.63 -5.23
N GLU A 219 10.08 -5.00 -4.05
CA GLU A 219 8.91 -4.57 -3.27
C GLU A 219 8.02 -3.56 -4.01
N THR A 220 8.51 -2.97 -5.11
CA THR A 220 7.71 -2.12 -5.98
C THR A 220 6.66 -2.89 -6.79
N PHE A 221 6.87 -4.19 -7.00
CA PHE A 221 6.01 -5.08 -7.81
C PHE A 221 5.49 -6.30 -7.04
N VAL A 222 6.32 -6.86 -6.15
CA VAL A 222 6.02 -8.07 -5.38
C VAL A 222 6.20 -7.76 -3.90
N VAL A 223 5.09 -7.76 -3.14
CA VAL A 223 5.13 -7.48 -1.71
C VAL A 223 5.84 -8.62 -0.96
N ASN A 224 7.00 -8.30 -0.37
CA ASN A 224 7.82 -9.28 0.33
C ASN A 224 7.19 -9.72 1.66
N ARG A 225 7.15 -11.03 1.88
CA ARG A 225 6.64 -11.66 3.12
C ARG A 225 7.71 -12.48 3.86
N GLU A 226 8.76 -12.91 3.17
CA GLU A 226 9.68 -13.94 3.69
C GLU A 226 10.64 -13.41 4.74
N ASP A 227 10.93 -12.09 4.72
CA ASP A 227 11.59 -11.48 5.85
C ASP A 227 10.55 -11.13 6.91
N SER A 228 10.38 -12.02 7.89
CA SER A 228 9.58 -11.78 9.09
C SER A 228 10.11 -10.62 9.98
N SER A 229 11.18 -9.94 9.56
CA SER A 229 11.58 -8.66 10.13
C SER A 229 10.49 -7.60 9.91
N THR A 230 10.43 -6.64 10.84
CA THR A 230 9.61 -5.43 10.72
C THR A 230 9.82 -4.66 9.41
N ARG A 231 10.93 -4.90 8.72
CA ARG A 231 11.32 -4.16 7.52
C ARG A 231 10.46 -4.50 6.31
N SER A 232 10.02 -5.75 6.12
CA SER A 232 9.24 -6.15 4.93
C SER A 232 7.88 -5.47 4.86
N TYR A 233 7.16 -5.41 5.98
CA TYR A 233 5.87 -4.69 6.08
C TYR A 233 6.04 -3.19 5.92
N GLN A 234 7.10 -2.63 6.50
CA GLN A 234 7.46 -1.23 6.31
C GLN A 234 7.81 -0.89 4.87
N LEU A 235 8.15 -1.85 4.00
CA LEU A 235 8.47 -1.56 2.60
C LEU A 235 7.24 -1.62 1.68
N ARG A 236 6.07 -2.05 2.17
CA ARG A 236 4.88 -2.18 1.33
C ARG A 236 4.43 -0.86 0.72
N TYR A 237 4.68 0.27 1.39
CA TYR A 237 4.39 1.58 0.79
C TYR A 237 5.04 1.71 -0.58
N ARG A 238 6.21 1.11 -0.81
CA ARG A 238 6.95 1.18 -2.08
C ARG A 238 6.25 0.48 -3.25
N HIS A 239 5.30 -0.42 -2.98
CA HIS A 239 4.52 -1.05 -4.02
C HIS A 239 3.66 0.00 -4.74
N TYR A 240 3.85 0.16 -6.05
CA TYR A 240 3.30 1.29 -6.80
C TYR A 240 1.78 1.42 -6.68
N LEU A 241 1.07 0.29 -6.86
CA LEU A 241 -0.40 0.27 -6.80
C LEU A 241 -0.94 0.30 -5.37
N TRP A 242 -0.37 -0.48 -4.43
CA TRP A 242 -0.78 -0.45 -3.02
C TRP A 242 -0.66 0.96 -2.43
N GLY A 243 0.48 1.63 -2.62
CA GLY A 243 0.70 2.96 -2.07
C GLY A 243 -0.28 3.98 -2.65
N ALA A 244 -0.51 3.93 -3.96
CA ALA A 244 -1.47 4.81 -4.62
C ALA A 244 -2.91 4.57 -4.13
N TRP A 245 -3.36 3.31 -4.14
CA TRP A 245 -4.68 2.91 -3.65
C TRP A 245 -4.90 3.32 -2.20
N ARG A 246 -3.92 3.05 -1.32
CA ARG A 246 -4.06 3.30 0.11
C ARG A 246 -4.11 4.79 0.42
N LEU A 247 -3.31 5.61 -0.28
CA LEU A 247 -3.37 7.07 -0.15
C LEU A 247 -4.73 7.62 -0.57
N TYR A 248 -5.21 7.19 -1.74
CA TYR A 248 -6.50 7.62 -2.25
C TYR A 248 -7.65 7.15 -1.35
N LEU A 249 -7.58 5.93 -0.84
CA LEU A 249 -8.57 5.41 0.11
C LEU A 249 -8.65 6.26 1.39
N GLN A 250 -7.52 6.75 1.89
CA GLN A 250 -7.46 7.48 3.15
C GLN A 250 -7.73 8.98 3.00
N HIS A 251 -7.33 9.60 1.89
CA HIS A 251 -7.36 11.04 1.70
C HIS A 251 -8.22 11.51 0.52
N GLY A 252 -8.73 10.59 -0.29
CA GLY A 252 -9.52 10.90 -1.49
C GLY A 252 -8.78 11.82 -2.44
N GLU A 253 -9.52 12.78 -3.01
CA GLU A 253 -9.02 13.77 -3.96
C GLU A 253 -7.95 14.71 -3.36
N GLN A 254 -7.85 14.82 -2.04
CA GLN A 254 -6.79 15.61 -1.41
C GLN A 254 -5.40 15.04 -1.70
N ALA A 255 -5.30 13.73 -1.99
CA ALA A 255 -4.06 13.07 -2.39
C ALA A 255 -3.68 13.30 -3.86
N ASP A 256 -4.51 13.95 -4.68
CA ASP A 256 -4.34 14.01 -6.13
C ASP A 256 -2.94 14.46 -6.55
N PHE A 257 -2.38 15.48 -5.90
CA PHE A 257 -1.05 16.00 -6.24
C PHE A 257 0.10 15.01 -5.93
N LEU A 258 -0.09 14.08 -5.00
CA LEU A 258 0.87 12.97 -4.74
C LEU A 258 0.74 11.90 -5.82
N LEU A 259 -0.44 11.82 -6.44
CA LEU A 259 -0.82 10.77 -7.36
C LEU A 259 -0.76 11.22 -8.83
N ASP A 260 -0.60 12.53 -9.10
CA ASP A 260 -0.54 13.13 -10.43
C ASP A 260 0.86 12.98 -11.06
N ARG A 261 1.34 11.74 -11.10
CA ARG A 261 2.64 11.33 -11.63
C ARG A 261 2.51 9.98 -12.34
N PRO A 262 3.44 9.63 -13.24
CA PRO A 262 3.48 8.30 -13.83
C PRO A 262 3.52 7.20 -12.76
N LEU A 263 2.89 6.05 -13.03
CA LEU A 263 2.85 4.92 -12.10
C LEU A 263 4.24 4.37 -11.75
N THR A 264 5.22 4.62 -12.62
CA THR A 264 6.62 4.21 -12.50
C THR A 264 7.45 5.08 -11.55
N GLN A 265 6.91 6.19 -11.04
CA GLN A 265 7.67 7.19 -10.28
C GLN A 265 7.20 7.33 -8.83
N TRP A 266 8.17 7.64 -7.95
CA TRP A 266 7.96 8.06 -6.57
C TRP A 266 8.39 9.52 -6.41
N GLY A 267 7.56 10.33 -5.76
CA GLY A 267 7.93 11.69 -5.40
C GLY A 267 8.66 11.79 -4.05
N ASP A 268 9.31 12.94 -3.86
CA ASP A 268 10.08 13.28 -2.65
C ASP A 268 9.22 13.30 -1.37
N ILE A 269 7.93 13.66 -1.49
CA ILE A 269 7.00 13.65 -0.35
C ILE A 269 6.66 12.21 -0.03
N GLU A 270 6.31 11.43 -1.04
CA GLU A 270 5.90 10.05 -0.92
C GLU A 270 7.02 9.19 -0.32
N GLU A 271 8.25 9.33 -0.82
CA GLU A 271 9.40 8.58 -0.30
C GLU A 271 9.66 8.84 1.20
N ARG A 272 9.43 10.07 1.66
CA ARG A 272 9.80 10.49 3.03
C ARG A 272 8.66 10.43 4.04
N CYS A 273 7.45 10.74 3.61
CA CYS A 273 6.27 10.69 4.46
C CYS A 273 5.77 9.26 4.59
N PHE A 274 5.74 8.50 3.48
CA PHE A 274 5.10 7.19 3.47
C PHE A 274 6.02 6.05 3.88
N GLY A 275 7.32 6.34 4.03
CA GLY A 275 8.23 5.48 4.79
C GLY A 275 7.89 5.39 6.29
N SER A 276 7.11 6.33 6.84
CA SER A 276 6.63 6.29 8.22
C SER A 276 5.16 5.93 8.27
N THR A 277 4.84 4.74 8.80
CA THR A 277 3.45 4.30 9.00
C THR A 277 2.64 5.28 9.84
N ARG A 278 3.26 5.97 10.80
CA ARG A 278 2.58 6.96 11.66
C ARG A 278 2.16 8.19 10.88
N ILE A 279 3.06 8.73 10.04
CA ILE A 279 2.75 9.87 9.16
C ILE A 279 1.71 9.43 8.13
N PHE A 280 1.95 8.28 7.50
CA PHE A 280 1.07 7.71 6.48
C PHE A 280 -0.38 7.57 6.97
N ASN A 281 -0.59 7.06 8.18
CA ASN A 281 -1.94 6.82 8.74
C ASN A 281 -2.56 8.05 9.42
N SER A 282 -1.87 9.20 9.52
CA SER A 282 -2.40 10.38 10.21
C SER A 282 -3.02 11.38 9.24
N ILE A 283 -4.34 11.54 9.31
CA ILE A 283 -5.09 12.49 8.48
C ILE A 283 -4.60 13.92 8.69
N GLY A 284 -4.44 14.34 9.96
CA GLY A 284 -4.02 15.71 10.29
C GLY A 284 -2.59 16.02 9.85
N VAL A 285 -1.66 15.07 10.00
CA VAL A 285 -0.27 15.28 9.56
C VAL A 285 -0.17 15.34 8.04
N VAL A 286 -0.87 14.47 7.32
CA VAL A 286 -0.89 14.52 5.85
C VAL A 286 -1.51 15.84 5.40
N ASP A 287 -2.69 16.22 5.90
CA ASP A 287 -3.33 17.50 5.57
C ASP A 287 -2.41 18.71 5.86
N LEU A 288 -1.69 18.71 6.99
CA LEU A 288 -0.69 19.72 7.30
C LEU A 288 0.44 19.78 6.25
N ILE A 289 0.98 18.64 5.83
CA ILE A 289 1.99 18.55 4.77
C ILE A 289 1.45 19.14 3.48
N LEU A 290 0.18 18.87 3.14
CA LEU A 290 -0.47 19.42 1.96
C LEU A 290 -0.52 20.95 2.05
N ARG A 291 -1.11 21.47 3.12
CA ARG A 291 -1.26 22.92 3.33
C ARG A 291 0.07 23.67 3.27
N LEU A 292 1.11 23.11 3.88
CA LEU A 292 2.44 23.74 3.92
C LEU A 292 3.16 23.67 2.57
N TYR A 293 3.13 22.53 1.89
CA TYR A 293 4.07 22.28 0.79
C TYR A 293 3.44 22.19 -0.59
N THR A 294 2.13 22.37 -0.70
CA THR A 294 1.43 22.33 -2.00
C THR A 294 0.62 23.59 -2.28
N HIS A 295 0.36 23.82 -3.55
CA HIS A 295 -0.57 24.82 -4.04
C HIS A 295 -1.39 24.19 -5.18
N GLY A 296 -2.66 23.88 -4.91
CA GLY A 296 -3.45 23.04 -5.81
C GLY A 296 -2.78 21.67 -6.00
N SER A 297 -2.55 21.28 -7.26
CA SER A 297 -1.87 20.03 -7.62
C SER A 297 -0.33 20.12 -7.67
N GLN A 298 0.26 21.26 -7.30
CA GLN A 298 1.70 21.50 -7.49
C GLN A 298 2.46 21.59 -6.16
N GLN A 299 3.69 21.06 -6.14
CA GLN A 299 4.60 21.18 -5.00
C GLN A 299 5.26 22.58 -4.99
N LYS A 300 5.29 23.25 -3.84
CA LYS A 300 5.96 24.56 -3.69
C LYS A 300 7.46 24.41 -3.89
N ARG A 301 8.08 25.36 -4.60
CA ARG A 301 9.55 25.35 -4.82
C ARG A 301 10.29 25.37 -3.49
N GLY A 302 11.31 24.53 -3.36
CA GLY A 302 12.15 24.45 -2.16
C GLY A 302 11.51 23.73 -0.97
N PHE A 303 10.32 23.12 -1.13
CA PHE A 303 9.62 22.44 -0.03
C PHE A 303 10.48 21.38 0.68
N SER A 304 11.42 20.75 -0.01
CA SER A 304 12.20 19.62 0.52
C SER A 304 13.45 20.05 1.31
N ARG A 305 14.10 21.16 0.94
CA ARG A 305 15.47 21.52 1.40
C ARG A 305 15.61 22.84 2.17
N ASN A 306 14.54 23.64 2.27
CA ASN A 306 14.58 24.91 3.01
C ASN A 306 14.65 24.73 4.55
N ARG A 307 14.95 25.82 5.25
CA ARG A 307 15.01 25.89 6.74
C ARG A 307 13.71 25.44 7.44
N ALA A 308 12.57 25.49 6.75
CA ALA A 308 11.30 24.89 7.18
C ALA A 308 10.75 23.87 6.18
N GLY A 309 11.64 23.17 5.47
CA GLY A 309 11.25 22.15 4.49
C GLY A 309 10.77 20.84 5.13
N LEU A 310 10.28 19.92 4.31
CA LEU A 310 9.67 18.67 4.73
C LEU A 310 10.54 17.83 5.67
N ARG A 311 11.87 17.77 5.44
CA ARG A 311 12.80 17.06 6.35
C ARG A 311 12.85 17.69 7.74
N HIS A 312 12.71 19.01 7.80
CA HIS A 312 12.66 19.74 9.06
C HIS A 312 11.33 19.49 9.76
N LEU A 313 10.20 19.53 9.02
CA LEU A 313 8.89 19.20 9.57
C LEU A 313 8.88 17.82 10.21
N ILE A 314 9.35 16.78 9.51
CA ILE A 314 9.35 15.41 10.04
C ILE A 314 10.14 15.32 11.36
N ARG A 315 11.29 16.01 11.46
CA ARG A 315 12.08 16.06 12.70
C ARG A 315 11.36 16.82 13.82
N VAL A 316 10.67 17.91 13.48
CA VAL A 316 9.89 18.69 14.45
C VAL A 316 8.69 17.89 14.96
N LEU A 317 7.96 17.19 14.08
CA LEU A 317 6.87 16.29 14.49
C LEU A 317 7.38 15.19 15.44
N ALA A 318 8.54 14.60 15.14
CA ALA A 318 9.18 13.62 16.02
C ALA A 318 9.65 14.19 17.37
N GLN A 319 9.90 15.49 17.45
CA GLN A 319 10.16 16.17 18.72
C GLN A 319 8.86 16.45 19.49
N LEU A 320 7.83 16.95 18.80
CA LEU A 320 6.53 17.30 19.37
C LEU A 320 5.77 16.08 19.90
N GLU A 321 5.95 14.90 19.31
CA GLU A 321 5.32 13.66 19.80
C GLU A 321 5.77 13.24 21.21
N ARG A 322 6.82 13.87 21.76
CA ARG A 322 7.25 13.65 23.15
C ARG A 322 6.35 14.36 24.16
N THR A 323 5.58 15.34 23.73
CA THR A 323 4.71 16.19 24.58
C THR A 323 3.26 16.23 24.12
N PHE A 324 3.00 16.05 22.83
CA PHE A 324 1.67 16.13 22.22
C PHE A 324 1.31 14.81 21.52
N ASP A 325 0.00 14.52 21.41
CA ASP A 325 -0.49 13.47 20.52
C ASP A 325 -0.54 13.96 19.07
N VAL A 326 0.63 14.12 18.46
CA VAL A 326 0.79 14.68 17.10
C VAL A 326 -0.05 13.95 16.05
N TYR A 327 -0.25 12.63 16.18
CA TYR A 327 -0.91 11.84 15.14
C TYR A 327 -2.43 11.79 15.30
N GLY A 328 -2.96 12.12 16.49
CA GLY A 328 -4.38 12.32 16.75
C GLY A 328 -4.87 13.76 16.55
N MET A 329 -3.96 14.72 16.38
CA MET A 329 -4.30 16.13 16.14
C MET A 329 -4.73 16.39 14.69
N ASP A 330 -5.69 17.30 14.51
CA ASP A 330 -5.99 17.89 13.21
C ASP A 330 -4.89 18.86 12.75
N SER A 331 -4.92 19.23 11.47
CA SER A 331 -3.91 20.07 10.85
C SER A 331 -3.86 21.50 11.42
N ASP A 332 -5.00 22.06 11.86
CA ASP A 332 -5.06 23.41 12.45
C ASP A 332 -4.44 23.43 13.86
N ALA A 333 -4.65 22.37 14.64
CA ALA A 333 -4.01 22.17 15.93
C ALA A 333 -2.51 21.98 15.77
N LEU A 334 -2.08 21.18 14.78
CA LEU A 334 -0.66 21.01 14.47
C LEU A 334 0.00 22.33 14.06
N LEU A 335 -0.64 23.10 13.17
CA LEU A 335 -0.12 24.39 12.70
C LEU A 335 0.10 25.38 13.84
N ARG A 336 -0.77 25.38 14.87
CA ARG A 336 -0.64 26.23 16.07
C ARG A 336 0.57 25.90 16.94
N ILE A 337 0.96 24.63 17.01
CA ILE A 337 2.11 24.20 17.83
C ILE A 337 3.42 24.14 17.04
N LEU A 338 3.36 24.30 15.71
CA LEU A 338 4.56 24.36 14.90
C LEU A 338 5.40 25.60 15.21
N PRO A 339 6.74 25.49 15.16
CA PRO A 339 7.64 26.64 15.23
C PRO A 339 7.30 27.71 14.19
N ALA A 340 7.54 28.98 14.56
CA ALA A 340 7.20 30.12 13.71
C ALA A 340 7.87 30.09 12.32
N GLU A 341 8.99 29.38 12.15
CA GLU A 341 9.64 29.22 10.83
C GLU A 341 8.76 28.58 9.75
N PHE A 342 7.73 27.81 10.11
CA PHE A 342 6.82 27.19 9.14
C PHE A 342 5.78 28.17 8.58
N ARG A 343 5.54 29.31 9.24
CA ARG A 343 4.59 30.34 8.78
C ARG A 343 4.96 30.93 7.42
N GLN A 344 6.23 30.85 7.02
CA GLN A 344 6.67 31.31 5.69
C GLN A 344 5.92 30.61 4.55
N TRP A 345 5.41 29.40 4.77
CA TRP A 345 4.66 28.63 3.79
C TRP A 345 3.19 29.05 3.68
N GLU A 346 2.62 29.64 4.73
CA GLU A 346 1.28 30.25 4.71
C GLU A 346 1.31 31.53 3.85
N THR A 347 2.35 32.35 4.01
CA THR A 347 2.50 33.62 3.27
C THR A 347 2.75 33.39 1.78
N GLN A 348 3.31 32.24 1.39
CA GLN A 348 3.46 31.86 -0.01
C GLN A 348 2.15 31.42 -0.67
N GLN A 349 1.10 31.10 0.09
CA GLN A 349 -0.23 30.85 -0.49
C GLN A 349 -0.88 32.15 -1.01
N THR A 350 -0.50 33.31 -0.48
CA THR A 350 -1.06 34.62 -0.83
C THR A 350 -0.25 35.41 -1.86
N ARG A 351 0.94 34.95 -2.26
CA ARG A 351 1.87 35.69 -3.15
C ARG A 351 2.25 34.91 -4.43
N SER A 352 1.34 34.74 -5.39
CA SER A 352 1.64 34.57 -6.85
C SER A 352 0.36 34.50 -7.71
N PRO A 353 0.42 34.89 -9.00
CA PRO A 353 -0.08 36.20 -9.43
C PRO A 353 -1.47 36.17 -10.05
N ALA A 354 -2.10 37.35 -10.08
CA ALA A 354 -3.18 37.68 -10.99
C ALA A 354 -2.84 37.22 -12.41
N ARG A 355 -3.84 36.63 -13.07
CA ARG A 355 -3.88 36.31 -14.49
C ARG A 355 -3.11 37.34 -15.32
N SER A 356 -2.07 36.88 -16.02
CA SER A 356 -1.69 37.51 -17.28
C SER A 356 -2.82 37.24 -18.26
N ALA A 357 -3.78 38.17 -18.32
CA ALA A 357 -4.63 38.31 -19.48
C ALA A 357 -3.70 38.68 -20.64
N ALA A 358 -3.55 37.76 -21.60
CA ALA A 358 -2.97 38.11 -22.88
C ALA A 358 -3.79 39.26 -23.50
N PRO A 359 -3.18 40.38 -23.90
CA PRO A 359 -3.86 41.32 -24.77
C PRO A 359 -4.03 40.63 -26.13
N GLY A 360 -5.24 40.65 -26.65
CA GLY A 360 -5.53 40.09 -27.96
C GLY A 360 -4.68 40.73 -29.04
N PHE A 361 -4.18 39.89 -29.95
CA PHE A 361 -4.09 40.14 -31.39
C PHE A 361 -4.19 38.80 -32.11
#